data_AF-A0A497GQG8-F1
#
_entry.id   AF-A0A497GQG8-F1
#
_cell.length_a   1.000
_cell.length_b   1.000
_cell.length_c   1.000
_cell.angle_alpha   90.00
_cell.angle_beta   90.00
_cell.angle_gamma   90.00
#
_symmetry.space_group_name_H-M   'P 1'
#
loop_
_entity.id
_entity.type
_entity.pdbx_description
1 polymer ?
#
loop_
_entity_poly.entity_id
_entity_poly.type
_entity_poly.pdbx_seq_one_letter_code
_entity_poly.pdbx_strand_id
1 'polypeptide(L)'
;MSPLLKRKKEKKDIIELAIKFLEENPGEVELARYLELQSMPYDPPVMKFMDWLRTQEAQVNVDKYEALHALVQALRLMLSRGSVGGGGGTW
;
A
#
# COMPACT_ATOMS: atom_id res chain seq x y z
N MET A 1 10.56 -4.98 41.48
CA MET A 1 10.02 -6.14 40.72
C MET A 1 8.58 -5.75 40.37
N SER A 2 8.14 -5.57 39.12
CA SER A 2 8.55 -6.12 37.82
C SER A 2 8.14 -5.14 36.70
N PRO A 3 8.93 -4.98 35.61
CA PRO A 3 8.50 -4.19 34.47
C PRO A 3 7.54 -5.03 33.62
N LEU A 4 6.25 -4.72 33.68
CA LEU A 4 5.23 -5.34 32.85
C LEU A 4 5.43 -4.92 31.39
N LEU A 5 6.18 -5.75 30.66
CA LEU A 5 5.84 -6.31 29.35
C LEU A 5 4.72 -5.54 28.61
N LYS A 6 5.08 -4.41 28.00
CA LYS A 6 4.41 -3.95 26.78
C LYS A 6 5.36 -4.17 25.62
N ARG A 7 5.58 -5.44 25.27
CA ARG A 7 5.90 -5.78 23.87
C ARG A 7 4.68 -5.38 23.05
N LYS A 8 4.56 -4.09 22.70
CA LYS A 8 3.89 -3.68 21.49
C LYS A 8 4.67 -4.37 20.39
N LYS A 9 4.28 -5.60 20.03
CA LYS A 9 4.61 -6.13 18.71
C LYS A 9 4.07 -5.07 17.76
N GLU A 10 4.96 -4.28 17.18
CA GLU A 10 4.69 -3.48 16.00
C GLU A 10 4.00 -4.42 15.02
N LYS A 11 2.68 -4.35 14.94
CA LYS A 11 1.99 -4.74 13.72
C LYS A 11 2.60 -3.77 12.71
N LYS A 12 3.59 -4.20 11.92
CA LYS A 12 3.98 -3.48 10.72
C LYS A 12 2.67 -3.13 10.03
N ASP A 13 2.43 -1.83 9.84
CA ASP A 13 1.16 -1.38 9.32
C ASP A 13 1.03 -2.00 7.93
N ILE A 14 -0.07 -2.70 7.66
CA ILE A 14 -0.27 -3.34 6.37
C ILE A 14 -0.23 -2.31 5.24
N ILE A 15 -0.58 -1.06 5.54
CA ILE A 15 -0.46 0.05 4.60
C ILE A 15 1.00 0.33 4.27
N GLU A 16 1.92 0.31 5.24
CA GLU A 16 3.36 0.46 4.99
C GLU A 16 3.92 -0.71 4.18
N LEU A 17 3.45 -1.92 4.43
CA LEU A 17 3.80 -3.10 3.63
C LEU A 17 3.28 -2.98 2.19
N ALA A 18 2.07 -2.46 2.01
CA ALA A 18 1.50 -2.18 0.68
C ALA A 18 2.28 -1.08 -0.06
N ILE A 19 2.70 -0.02 0.65
CA ILE A 19 3.58 1.01 0.07
C ILE A 19 4.89 0.37 -0.40
N LYS A 20 5.55 -0.41 0.47
CA LYS A 20 6.81 -1.10 0.12
C LYS A 20 6.64 -2.04 -1.08
N PHE A 21 5.54 -2.79 -1.14
CA PHE A 21 5.23 -3.64 -2.29
C PHE A 21 5.14 -2.82 -3.59
N LEU A 22 4.48 -1.67 -3.56
CA LEU A 22 4.33 -0.82 -4.73
C LEU A 22 5.62 -0.05 -5.07
N GLU A 23 6.48 0.24 -4.09
CA GLU A 23 7.84 0.77 -4.32
C GLU A 23 8.72 -0.27 -5.04
N GLU A 24 8.57 -1.56 -4.70
CA GLU A 24 9.24 -2.66 -5.41
C GLU A 24 8.60 -2.94 -6.80
N ASN A 25 7.37 -2.47 -7.03
CA ASN A 25 6.60 -2.67 -8.27
C ASN A 25 6.08 -1.33 -8.85
N PRO A 26 6.96 -0.41 -9.26
CA PRO A 26 6.56 0.93 -9.69
C PRO A 26 5.61 0.93 -10.91
N GLY A 27 5.69 -0.10 -11.76
CA GLY A 27 4.80 -0.24 -12.91
C GLY A 27 3.32 -0.38 -12.55
N GLU A 28 2.99 -0.92 -11.36
CA GLU A 28 1.60 -0.99 -10.88
C GLU A 28 1.05 0.41 -10.54
N VAL A 29 1.93 1.30 -10.07
CA VAL A 29 1.59 2.70 -9.76
C VAL A 29 1.40 3.51 -11.04
N GLU A 30 2.29 3.33 -12.01
CA GLU A 30 2.20 3.97 -13.33
C GLU A 30 0.94 3.51 -14.07
N LEU A 31 0.64 2.21 -14.01
CA LEU A 31 -0.57 1.65 -14.61
C LEU A 31 -1.83 2.21 -13.95
N ALA A 32 -1.87 2.26 -12.61
CA ALA A 32 -2.98 2.86 -11.88
C ALA A 32 -3.19 4.33 -12.27
N ARG A 33 -2.11 5.11 -12.37
CA ARG A 33 -2.15 6.52 -12.83
C ARG A 33 -2.66 6.63 -14.26
N TYR A 34 -2.16 5.80 -15.17
CA TYR A 34 -2.58 5.83 -16.57
C TYR A 34 -4.07 5.51 -16.72
N LEU A 35 -4.56 4.49 -16.01
CA LEU A 35 -5.98 4.12 -16.04
C LEU A 35 -6.88 5.18 -15.40
N GLU A 36 -6.42 5.84 -14.34
CA GLU A 36 -7.12 7.00 -13.75
C GLU A 36 -7.28 8.13 -14.79
N LEU A 37 -6.22 8.45 -15.55
CA LEU A 37 -6.28 9.44 -16.64
C LEU A 37 -7.25 9.03 -17.77
N GLN A 38 -7.36 7.73 -18.06
CA GLN A 38 -8.29 7.20 -19.04
C GLN A 38 -9.72 7.01 -18.49
N SER A 39 -9.98 7.37 -17.23
CA SER A 39 -11.25 7.08 -16.53
C SER A 39 -11.64 5.60 -16.58
N MET A 40 -10.64 4.71 -16.63
CA MET A 40 -10.82 3.26 -16.65
C MET A 40 -10.67 2.68 -15.25
N PRO A 41 -11.41 1.61 -14.92
CA PRO A 41 -11.24 0.93 -13.65
C PRO A 41 -9.87 0.26 -13.58
N TYR A 42 -9.13 0.52 -12.50
CA TYR A 42 -7.92 -0.23 -12.15
C TYR A 42 -8.27 -1.34 -11.16
N ASP A 43 -7.88 -2.58 -11.48
CA ASP A 43 -7.98 -3.71 -10.56
C ASP A 43 -6.63 -3.91 -9.85
N PRO A 44 -6.54 -3.62 -8.55
CA PRO A 44 -5.28 -3.71 -7.83
C PRO A 44 -4.80 -5.17 -7.74
N PRO A 45 -3.49 -5.44 -7.80
CA PRO A 45 -2.94 -6.79 -7.81
C PRO A 45 -2.93 -7.45 -6.41
N VAL A 46 -4.11 -7.59 -5.80
CA VAL A 46 -4.28 -8.07 -4.42
C VAL A 46 -3.65 -9.45 -4.22
N MET A 47 -3.82 -10.37 -5.17
CA MET A 47 -3.25 -11.71 -5.07
C MET A 47 -1.71 -11.67 -5.05
N LYS A 48 -1.09 -10.85 -5.92
CA LYS A 48 0.37 -10.68 -5.93
C LYS A 48 0.87 -10.06 -4.61
N PHE A 49 0.13 -9.11 -4.06
CA PHE A 49 0.47 -8.51 -2.78
C PHE A 49 0.36 -9.51 -1.62
N MET A 50 -0.70 -10.31 -1.59
CA MET A 50 -0.86 -11.37 -0.59
C MET A 50 0.26 -12.43 -0.70
N ASP A 51 0.66 -12.81 -1.92
CA ASP A 51 1.80 -13.70 -2.14
C ASP A 51 3.11 -13.06 -1.69
N TRP A 52 3.33 -11.78 -1.99
CA TRP A 52 4.49 -11.02 -1.52
C TRP A 52 4.52 -10.89 0.02
N LEU A 53 3.38 -10.70 0.68
CA LEU A 53 3.31 -10.68 2.14
C LEU A 53 3.79 -12.00 2.77
N ARG A 54 3.51 -13.14 2.11
CA ARG A 54 3.98 -14.46 2.57
C ARG A 54 5.49 -14.61 2.48
N THR A 55 6.17 -13.88 1.58
CA THR A 55 7.64 -13.95 1.43
C THR A 55 8.38 -13.03 2.41
N GLN A 56 7.75 -11.95 2.90
CA GLN A 56 8.40 -10.93 3.73
C GLN A 56 8.55 -11.31 5.22
N GLU A 57 8.54 -12.60 5.57
CA GLU A 57 8.56 -13.15 6.95
C GLU A 57 7.47 -12.56 7.88
N ALA A 58 6.50 -11.86 7.31
CA ALA A 58 5.49 -11.15 8.03
C ALA A 58 4.39 -12.18 8.35
N GLN A 59 4.26 -12.60 9.62
CA GLN A 59 3.10 -13.37 10.12
C GLN A 59 1.82 -12.51 10.13
N VAL A 60 1.58 -11.73 9.08
CA VAL A 60 0.40 -10.91 8.92
C VAL A 60 -0.62 -11.81 8.24
N ASN A 61 -1.46 -12.43 9.06
CA ASN A 61 -2.61 -13.16 8.57
C ASN A 61 -3.68 -12.14 8.17
N VAL A 62 -3.59 -11.64 6.94
CA VAL A 62 -4.53 -10.67 6.39
C VAL A 62 -5.54 -11.37 5.51
N ASP A 63 -6.80 -10.99 5.62
CA ASP A 63 -7.80 -11.40 4.65
C ASP A 63 -7.69 -10.57 3.35
N LYS A 64 -8.34 -11.06 2.29
CA LYS A 64 -8.28 -10.44 0.95
C LYS A 64 -8.82 -9.00 0.96
N TYR A 65 -9.84 -8.70 1.77
CA TYR A 65 -10.45 -7.39 1.83
C TYR A 65 -9.53 -6.37 2.50
N GLU A 66 -8.93 -6.72 3.64
CA GLU A 66 -7.92 -5.89 4.30
C GLU A 66 -6.71 -5.64 3.40
N ALA A 67 -6.22 -6.66 2.68
CA ALA A 67 -5.13 -6.53 1.73
C ALA A 67 -5.48 -5.59 0.56
N LEU A 68 -6.68 -5.73 -0.01
CA LEU A 68 -7.19 -4.81 -1.04
C LEU A 68 -7.28 -3.38 -0.52
N HIS A 69 -7.88 -3.19 0.65
CA HIS A 69 -8.08 -1.88 1.25
C HIS A 69 -6.75 -1.18 1.55
N ALA A 70 -5.76 -1.93 2.05
CA ALA A 70 -4.40 -1.42 2.25
C ALA A 70 -3.75 -1.02 0.92
N LEU A 71 -3.87 -1.84 -0.12
CA LEU A 71 -3.28 -1.56 -1.43
C LEU A 71 -3.88 -0.31 -2.08
N VAL A 72 -5.21 -0.17 -2.01
CA VAL A 72 -5.92 1.00 -2.54
C VAL A 72 -5.52 2.27 -1.80
N GLN A 73 -5.40 2.22 -0.47
CA GLN A 73 -4.92 3.36 0.31
C GLN A 73 -3.47 3.72 -0.02
N ALA A 74 -2.58 2.73 -0.12
CA ALA A 74 -1.19 2.93 -0.48
C ALA A 74 -1.05 3.56 -1.87
N LEU A 75 -1.81 3.06 -2.86
CA LEU A 75 -1.87 3.65 -4.21
C LEU A 75 -2.31 5.11 -4.17
N ARG A 76 -3.39 5.45 -3.45
CA ARG A 76 -3.85 6.83 -3.31
C ARG A 76 -2.79 7.73 -2.67
N LEU A 77 -2.07 7.23 -1.66
CA LEU A 77 -0.98 7.96 -1.03
C LEU A 77 0.18 8.20 -1.99
N MET A 78 0.53 7.22 -2.83
CA MET A 78 1.61 7.37 -3.80
C MET A 78 1.24 8.23 -5.00
N LEU A 79 0.00 8.12 -5.50
CA LEU A 79 -0.52 8.98 -6.55
C LEU A 79 -0.58 10.43 -6.08
N SER A 80 -1.03 10.69 -4.85
CA SER A 80 -1.05 12.04 -4.28
C SER A 80 0.35 12.61 -4.03
N ARG A 81 1.30 11.81 -3.55
CA ARG A 81 2.72 12.21 -3.42
C ARG A 81 3.37 12.49 -4.77
N GLY A 82 3.12 11.65 -5.76
CA GLY A 82 3.62 11.82 -7.13
C GLY A 82 2.95 12.95 -7.91
N SER A 83 1.94 13.61 -7.33
CA SER A 83 1.31 14.82 -7.87
C SER A 83 1.96 16.12 -7.37
N VAL A 84 2.93 16.04 -6.44
CA VAL A 84 3.75 17.19 -6.02
C VAL A 84 4.91 17.38 -7.02
N GLY A 85 4.52 17.69 -8.25
CA GLY A 85 5.40 18.05 -9.36
C GLY A 85 4.79 19.08 -10.32
N GLY A 86 3.59 19.58 -10.04
CA GLY A 86 2.97 20.62 -10.85
C GLY A 86 1.76 21.24 -10.16
N GLY A 87 1.82 22.56 -9.95
CA GLY A 87 0.66 23.37 -9.62
C GLY A 87 0.61 23.80 -8.16
N GLY A 88 1.22 24.95 -7.88
CA GLY A 88 0.76 25.78 -6.78
C GLY A 88 -0.64 26.32 -7.04
N GLY A 89 -1.38 26.53 -5.94
CA GLY A 89 -2.62 27.31 -5.88
C GLY A 89 -3.88 26.52 -6.26
N THR A 90 -4.99 26.59 -5.55
CA THR A 90 -5.43 27.36 -4.39
C THR A 90 -6.65 26.62 -3.83
N TRP A 91 -6.85 26.72 -2.51
CA TRP A 91 -8.06 26.30 -1.81
C TRP A 91 -9.32 27.03 -2.31
#